data_AF-A0A1G8NQA8-F1
#
_entry.id   AF-A0A1G8NQA8-F1
#
_cell.length_a   1.000
_cell.length_b   1.000
_cell.length_c   1.000
_cell.angle_alpha   90.00
_cell.angle_beta   90.00
_cell.angle_gamma   90.00
#
_symmetry.space_group_name_H-M   'P 1'
#
loop_
_entity.id
_entity.type
_entity.pdbx_description
1 polymer ?
#
loop_
_entity_poly.entity_id
_entity_poly.type
_entity_poly.pdbx_seq_one_letter_code
_entity_poly.pdbx_strand_id
1 'polypeptide(L)'
;MSLTELIVRIACTFLILLLLTRIMGRKELRQLTYFNFVSGIAIGSIGADFILSEDVNIRNGIIAMIGWAVFTLTMGWIDIKSKNVRKVIEGDPVLLIKNGQILRQALQRVRLDVDALKALLR
;
A
#
# COMPACT_ATOMS: atom_id res chain seq x y z
N MET A 1 9.09 -7.87 -29.72
CA MET A 1 9.35 -8.84 -28.62
C MET A 1 9.11 -10.28 -29.05
N SER A 2 9.86 -11.25 -28.49
CA SER A 2 9.55 -12.68 -28.69
C SER A 2 8.46 -13.16 -27.74
N LEU A 3 7.69 -14.17 -28.14
CA LEU A 3 6.59 -14.71 -27.34
C LEU A 3 7.09 -15.31 -26.01
N THR A 4 8.27 -15.93 -26.03
CA THR A 4 8.96 -16.46 -24.85
C THR A 4 9.32 -15.36 -23.85
N GLU A 5 9.83 -14.23 -24.35
CA GLU A 5 10.20 -13.09 -23.51
C GLU A 5 8.98 -12.48 -22.82
N LEU A 6 7.85 -12.35 -23.54
CA LEU A 6 6.60 -11.84 -22.98
C LEU A 6 6.10 -12.74 -21.84
N ILE A 7 6.11 -14.07 -22.03
CA ILE A 7 5.69 -15.03 -21.01
C ILE A 7 6.57 -14.92 -19.76
N VAL A 8 7.90 -14.80 -19.94
CA VAL A 8 8.84 -14.64 -18.82
C VAL A 8 8.57 -13.34 -18.06
N ARG A 9 8.36 -12.23 -18.76
CA ARG A 9 8.04 -10.93 -18.13
C ARG A 9 6.76 -11.00 -17.32
N ILE A 10 5.69 -11.58 -17.88
CA ILE A 10 4.41 -11.75 -17.18
C ILE A 10 4.58 -12.60 -15.90
N ALA A 11 5.27 -13.74 -16.01
CA ALA A 11 5.51 -14.62 -14.86
C ALA A 11 6.34 -13.91 -13.77
N CYS A 12 7.40 -13.18 -14.16
CA CYS A 12 8.21 -12.40 -13.22
C CYS A 12 7.41 -11.31 -12.53
N THR A 13 6.65 -10.49 -13.27
CA THR A 13 5.80 -9.43 -12.70
C THR A 13 4.79 -10.00 -11.72
N PHE A 14 4.11 -11.08 -12.10
CA PHE A 14 3.13 -11.73 -11.24
C PHE A 14 3.75 -12.23 -9.93
N LEU A 15 4.90 -12.91 -10.00
CA LEU A 15 5.61 -13.39 -8.81
C LEU A 15 6.05 -12.25 -7.89
N ILE A 16 6.57 -11.15 -8.45
CA ILE A 16 7.00 -10.00 -7.66
C ILE A 16 5.81 -9.31 -6.99
N LEU A 17 4.72 -9.07 -7.73
CA LEU A 17 3.50 -8.49 -7.17
C LEU A 17 2.92 -9.35 -6.05
N LEU A 18 2.88 -10.67 -6.26
CA LEU A 18 2.39 -11.63 -5.26
C LEU A 18 3.27 -11.66 -4.01
N LEU A 19 4.59 -11.65 -4.18
CA LEU A 19 5.53 -11.56 -3.06
C LEU A 19 5.36 -10.25 -2.30
N LEU A 20 5.27 -9.12 -3.00
CA LEU A 20 5.06 -7.81 -2.38
C LEU A 20 3.76 -7.81 -1.55
N THR A 21 2.64 -8.22 -2.13
CA THR A 21 1.36 -8.27 -1.42
C THR A 21 1.40 -9.23 -0.24
N ARG A 22 2.08 -10.38 -0.37
CA ARG A 22 2.22 -11.33 0.74
C ARG A 22 3.07 -10.79 1.88
N ILE A 23 4.14 -10.05 1.58
CA ILE A 23 5.02 -9.43 2.60
C ILE A 23 4.34 -8.24 3.27
N MET A 24 3.56 -7.44 2.52
CA MET A 24 2.73 -6.36 3.10
C MET A 24 1.73 -6.90 4.15
N GLY A 25 1.43 -8.21 4.10
CA GLY A 25 0.82 -8.95 5.19
C GLY A 25 -0.68 -8.69 5.38
N ARG A 26 -1.29 -9.43 6.32
CA ARG A 26 -2.70 -9.27 6.72
C ARG A 26 -2.92 -8.03 7.60
N LYS A 27 -2.46 -6.85 7.20
CA LYS A 27 -3.19 -5.64 7.63
C LYS A 27 -4.49 -5.70 6.82
N GLU A 28 -5.53 -6.28 7.44
CA GLU A 28 -6.89 -6.45 6.92
C GLU A 28 -7.16 -5.61 5.67
N LEU A 29 -7.69 -6.21 4.61
CA LEU A 29 -8.24 -5.48 3.44
C LEU A 29 -9.17 -4.30 3.84
N ARG A 30 -9.63 -4.28 5.11
CA ARG A 30 -10.43 -3.27 5.78
C ARG A 30 -9.66 -2.02 6.25
N GLN A 31 -8.33 -2.03 6.35
CA GLN A 31 -7.47 -0.88 6.68
C GLN A 31 -6.20 -0.87 5.79
N LEU A 32 -6.40 -0.78 4.47
CA LEU A 32 -5.32 -0.36 3.58
C LEU A 32 -4.87 1.04 3.97
N THR A 33 -3.60 1.18 4.36
CA THR A 33 -2.99 2.49 4.56
C THR A 33 -2.92 3.21 3.22
N TYR A 34 -3.05 4.54 3.22
CA TYR A 34 -2.91 5.34 2.00
C TYR A 34 -1.59 5.02 1.26
N PHE A 35 -0.52 4.81 2.02
CA PHE A 35 0.78 4.42 1.48
C PHE A 35 0.75 3.08 0.76
N ASN A 36 0.14 2.06 1.35
CA ASN A 36 0.02 0.74 0.74
C ASN A 36 -0.79 0.79 -0.55
N PHE A 37 -1.86 1.59 -0.56
CA PHE A 37 -2.70 1.79 -1.75
C PHE A 37 -1.91 2.45 -2.89
N VAL A 38 -1.24 3.57 -2.62
CA VAL A 38 -0.43 4.29 -3.63
C VAL A 38 0.72 3.41 -4.13
N SER A 39 1.40 2.70 -3.23
CA SER A 39 2.49 1.79 -3.60
C SER A 39 2.02 0.64 -4.49
N GLY A 40 0.84 0.11 -4.22
CA GLY A 40 0.20 -0.94 -5.03
C GLY A 40 -0.13 -0.47 -6.45
N ILE A 41 -0.66 0.75 -6.60
CA ILE A 41 -0.92 1.36 -7.91
C ILE A 41 0.39 1.55 -8.68
N ALA A 42 1.41 2.11 -8.02
CA ALA A 42 2.69 2.40 -8.65
C ALA A 42 3.39 1.12 -9.14
N ILE A 43 3.45 0.07 -8.33
CA ILE A 43 4.06 -1.20 -8.75
C ILE A 43 3.26 -1.89 -9.86
N GLY A 44 1.92 -1.74 -9.86
CA GLY A 44 1.06 -2.22 -10.94
C GLY A 44 1.37 -1.52 -12.25
N SER A 45 1.53 -0.18 -12.22
CA SER A 45 1.92 0.61 -13.39
C SER A 45 3.29 0.22 -13.93
N ILE A 46 4.29 0.09 -13.04
CA ILE A 46 5.65 -0.33 -13.41
C ILE A 46 5.62 -1.74 -14.02
N GLY A 47 4.84 -2.65 -13.44
CA GLY A 47 4.68 -4.01 -13.95
C GLY A 47 4.03 -4.04 -15.34
N ALA A 48 3.01 -3.21 -15.58
CA ALA A 48 2.36 -3.08 -16.88
C ALA A 48 3.34 -2.54 -17.93
N ASP A 49 4.07 -1.47 -17.62
CA ASP A 49 5.09 -0.89 -18.51
C ASP A 49 6.19 -1.91 -18.81
N PHE A 50 6.61 -2.70 -17.81
CA PHE A 50 7.61 -3.75 -18.01
C PHE A 50 7.15 -4.85 -18.97
N ILE A 51 5.88 -5.23 -18.91
CA ILE A 51 5.30 -6.27 -19.79
C ILE A 51 5.13 -5.74 -21.21
N LEU A 52 4.67 -4.49 -21.38
CA LEU A 52 4.25 -3.94 -22.67
C LEU A 52 5.38 -3.24 -23.44
N SER A 53 6.41 -2.73 -22.76
CA SER A 53 7.46 -1.94 -23.41
C SER A 53 8.56 -2.83 -23.98
N GLU A 54 8.70 -2.82 -25.30
CA GLU A 54 9.76 -3.56 -26.01
C GLU A 54 11.15 -2.95 -25.76
N ASP A 55 11.21 -1.62 -25.56
CA ASP A 55 12.46 -0.86 -25.38
C ASP A 55 13.10 -1.08 -24.00
N VAL A 56 12.33 -1.58 -23.03
CA VAL A 56 12.83 -1.84 -21.68
C VAL A 56 13.55 -3.17 -21.68
N ASN A 57 14.85 -3.15 -21.41
CA ASN A 57 15.62 -4.37 -21.20
C ASN A 57 15.07 -5.15 -19.98
N ILE A 58 14.91 -6.47 -20.10
CA ILE A 58 14.43 -7.38 -19.04
C ILE A 58 15.15 -7.10 -17.71
N ARG A 59 16.48 -6.93 -17.77
CA ARG A 59 17.31 -6.66 -16.59
C ARG A 59 16.90 -5.36 -15.89
N ASN A 60 16.68 -4.30 -16.66
CA ASN A 60 16.34 -2.99 -16.11
C ASN A 60 14.95 -3.01 -15.46
N GLY A 61 13.98 -3.68 -16.08
CA GLY A 61 12.64 -3.78 -15.51
C GLY A 61 12.56 -4.66 -14.26
N ILE A 62 13.31 -5.76 -14.20
CA ILE A 62 13.44 -6.55 -12.96
C ILE A 62 14.06 -5.71 -11.85
N ILE A 63 15.14 -4.97 -12.14
CA ILE A 63 15.78 -4.09 -11.15
C ILE A 63 14.81 -3.00 -10.69
N ALA A 64 14.05 -2.39 -11.61
CA ALA A 64 13.06 -1.37 -11.27
C ALA A 64 11.96 -1.91 -10.35
N MET A 65 11.40 -3.08 -10.68
CA MET A 65 10.37 -3.71 -9.84
C MET A 65 10.90 -4.13 -8.47
N ILE A 66 12.09 -4.74 -8.40
CA ILE A 66 12.70 -5.13 -7.13
C ILE A 66 13.06 -3.89 -6.31
N GLY A 67 13.63 -2.86 -6.92
CA GLY A 67 13.97 -1.61 -6.25
C GLY A 67 12.74 -0.93 -5.68
N TRP A 68 11.66 -0.85 -6.47
CA TRP A 68 10.38 -0.34 -5.99
C TRP A 68 9.82 -1.16 -4.84
N ALA A 69 9.82 -2.50 -4.98
CA ALA A 69 9.36 -3.40 -3.93
C ALA A 69 10.15 -3.21 -2.62
N VAL A 70 11.47 -3.15 -2.70
CA VAL A 70 12.34 -2.89 -1.53
C VAL A 70 11.99 -1.54 -0.91
N PHE A 71 11.80 -0.49 -1.70
CA PHE A 71 11.44 0.84 -1.19
C PHE A 71 10.07 0.85 -0.51
N THR A 72 9.07 0.19 -1.10
CA THR A 72 7.74 0.03 -0.49
C THR A 72 7.85 -0.70 0.85
N LEU A 73 8.63 -1.77 0.91
CA LEU A 73 8.80 -2.57 2.13
C LEU A 73 9.56 -1.83 3.23
N THR A 74 10.66 -1.16 2.89
CA THR A 74 11.44 -0.38 3.86
C THR A 74 10.61 0.76 4.42
N MET A 75 9.85 1.45 3.57
CA MET A 75 8.96 2.52 4.02
C MET A 75 7.84 1.99 4.92
N GLY A 76 7.25 0.83 4.57
CA GLY A 76 6.27 0.15 5.43
C GLY A 76 6.84 -0.23 6.80
N TRP A 77 8.11 -0.63 6.87
CA TRP A 77 8.80 -0.89 8.15
C TRP A 77 9.07 0.38 8.94
N ILE A 78 9.46 1.47 8.27
CA ILE A 78 9.69 2.77 8.91
C ILE A 78 8.38 3.32 9.48
N ASP A 79 7.28 3.19 8.75
CA ASP A 79 5.94 3.60 9.19
C ASP A 79 5.52 2.90 10.49
N ILE A 80 5.81 1.59 10.62
CA ILE A 80 5.54 0.83 11.85
C ILE A 80 6.43 1.29 13.01
N LYS A 81 7.70 1.59 12.74
CA LYS A 81 8.68 1.92 13.79
C LYS A 81 8.60 3.38 14.25
N SER A 82 8.19 4.31 13.38
CA SER A 82 8.23 5.75 13.64
C SER A 82 6.85 6.40 13.63
N LYS A 83 6.38 6.77 14.82
CA LYS A 83 5.13 7.53 14.99
C LYS A 83 5.14 8.88 14.25
N ASN A 84 6.31 9.50 14.09
CA ASN A 84 6.43 10.77 13.37
C ASN A 84 6.22 10.59 11.86
N VAL A 85 6.78 9.51 11.29
CA VAL A 85 6.59 9.19 9.87
C VAL A 85 5.13 8.83 9.61
N ARG A 86 4.54 8.02 10.49
CA ARG A 86 3.12 7.70 10.44
C ARG A 86 2.23 8.93 10.50
N LYS A 87 2.55 9.92 11.35
CA LYS A 87 1.82 11.20 11.40
C LYS A 87 1.89 12.00 10.10
N VAL A 88 3.04 11.98 9.40
CA VAL A 88 3.20 12.69 8.13
C VAL A 88 2.43 11.98 6.99
N ILE A 89 2.40 10.66 7.00
CA ILE A 89 1.84 9.84 5.91
C ILE A 89 0.35 9.55 6.09
N GLU A 90 -0.06 9.16 7.30
CA GLU A 90 -1.44 8.79 7.62
C GLU A 90 -2.21 9.92 8.34
N GLY A 91 -1.51 10.94 8.85
CA GLY A 91 -2.10 12.00 9.67
C GLY A 91 -2.07 11.69 11.17
N ASP A 92 -2.51 12.66 11.97
CA ASP A 92 -2.65 12.50 13.42
C ASP A 92 -3.81 11.56 13.77
N PRO A 93 -3.62 10.59 14.69
CA PRO A 93 -4.72 9.77 15.18
C PRO A 93 -5.75 10.67 15.87
N VAL A 94 -7.00 10.60 15.40
CA VAL A 94 -8.08 11.43 15.94
C VAL A 94 -8.75 10.70 17.11
N LEU A 95 -8.70 11.30 18.30
CA LEU A 95 -9.38 10.78 19.48
C LEU A 95 -10.91 10.94 19.32
N LEU A 96 -11.64 9.84 19.20
CA LEU A 96 -13.10 9.85 19.03
C LEU A 96 -13.87 9.75 20.35
N ILE A 97 -13.28 9.09 21.36
CA ILE A 97 -13.90 8.88 22.68
C ILE A 97 -12.89 9.24 23.76
N LYS A 98 -13.30 10.07 24.71
CA LYS A 98 -12.51 10.40 25.91
C LYS A 98 -13.39 10.22 27.15
N ASN A 99 -12.96 9.37 28.08
CA ASN A 99 -13.67 9.13 29.35
C ASN A 99 -15.16 8.79 29.17
N GLY A 100 -15.49 7.92 28.21
CA GLY A 100 -16.87 7.53 27.91
C GLY A 100 -17.71 8.55 27.14
N GLN A 101 -17.16 9.74 26.82
CA GLN A 101 -17.86 10.75 26.02
C GLN A 101 -17.40 10.72 24.56
N ILE A 102 -18.37 10.69 23.63
CA ILE A 102 -18.13 10.76 22.19
C ILE A 102 -17.86 12.21 21.79
N LEU A 103 -16.69 12.45 21.19
CA LEU A 103 -16.27 13.76 20.70
C LEU A 103 -16.91 14.03 19.32
N ARG A 104 -18.11 14.62 19.30
CA ARG A 104 -18.84 14.93 18.05
C ARG A 104 -18.05 15.79 17.06
N GLN A 105 -17.26 16.75 17.55
CA GLN A 105 -16.40 17.57 16.69
C GLN A 105 -15.30 16.74 16.00
N ALA A 106 -14.77 15.72 16.69
CA ALA A 106 -13.77 14.82 16.13
C ALA A 106 -14.40 13.91 15.06
N LEU A 107 -15.62 13.41 15.30
CA LEU A 107 -16.40 12.64 14.32
C LEU A 107 -16.67 13.43 13.03
N GLN A 108 -17.02 14.71 13.14
CA GLN A 108 -17.19 15.58 11.97
C GLN A 108 -15.89 15.76 11.17
N ARG A 109 -14.74 15.88 11.84
CA ARG A 109 -13.44 15.99 11.16
C ARG A 109 -13.09 14.73 10.35
N VAL A 110 -13.37 13.55 10.89
CA VAL A 110 -13.11 12.28 10.19
C VAL A 110 -14.29 11.78 9.34
N ARG A 111 -15.36 12.59 9.22
CA ARG A 111 -16.59 12.26 8.49
C ARG A 111 -17.18 10.89 8.88
N LEU A 112 -17.15 10.57 10.18
CA LEU A 112 -17.67 9.32 10.73
C LEU A 112 -18.99 9.57 11.45
N ASP A 113 -20.02 8.78 11.15
CA ASP A 113 -21.30 8.83 11.86
C ASP A 113 -21.22 8.13 13.23
N VAL A 114 -22.09 8.51 14.17
CA VAL A 114 -22.21 7.89 15.49
C VAL A 114 -22.61 6.42 15.38
N ASP A 115 -23.49 6.07 14.46
CA ASP A 115 -23.92 4.69 14.28
C ASP A 115 -22.84 3.82 13.62
N ALA A 116 -22.05 4.41 12.71
CA ALA A 116 -20.83 3.78 12.18
C ALA A 116 -19.78 3.56 13.28
N LEU A 117 -19.59 4.53 14.19
CA LEU A 117 -18.72 4.38 15.35
C LEU A 117 -19.19 3.23 16.26
N LYS A 118 -20.49 3.14 16.56
CA LYS A 118 -21.05 2.04 17.37
C LYS A 118 -20.85 0.67 16.71
N ALA A 119 -20.97 0.60 15.39
CA ALA A 119 -20.71 -0.62 14.64
C ALA A 119 -19.24 -1.08 14.72
N LEU A 120 -18.29 -0.13 14.81
CA LEU A 120 -16.86 -0.43 14.99
C LEU A 120 -16.49 -0.85 16.43
N LEU A 121 -17.36 -0.59 17.41
CA LEU A 121 -17.17 -0.95 18.82
C LEU A 121 -17.80 -2.31 19.20
N ARG A 122 -18.58 -2.90 18.29
CA ARG A 122 -19.15 -4.25 18.42
C ARG A 122 -18.20 -5.29 17.83
#